data_AF-A0A367K0D4-F1
#
_entry.id   AF-A0A367K0D4-F1
#
_cell.length_a   1.000
_cell.length_b   1.000
_cell.length_c   1.000
_cell.angle_alpha   90.00
_cell.angle_beta   90.00
_cell.angle_gamma   90.00
#
_symmetry.space_group_name_H-M   'P 1'
#
loop_
_entity.id
_entity.type
_entity.pdbx_description
1 polymer ?
#
loop_
_entity_poly.entity_id
_entity_poly.type
_entity_poly.pdbx_seq_one_letter_code
_entity_poly.pdbx_strand_id
1 'polypeptide(L)'
;LLCDHGVAGTIFLYEKTYQSSLIKIDDKLQTIASIFPRWLKSVAFEQNGLFMKHAMDVAIMLDTLIHDSRLDLKHLVPTGGRSMIDTLKPSFEQLDLKPSSIDLVGWTMTLFSSDKRPSRSTHDLQIPLFLLQLDFFNDTKKEEAIQMFVQLITRVDQPIDEASADGIRYFILDLVSSAEAKWPDLFQFVLEQIFSKAIAMHIADNEGSVNIEKILGNLAMLFAPFEGDKPGFDAFQKYMVNHWRQVSLLFLNHPSIQCRAMGYRVLTHSRFWQHIATEEFTTVSKLLMDAWFRHIKGRYLRVNLEEELCVIEEQQKLISYCCQNTELAKTMLCFTMDCILGGALEIFPSMDTVSIQQERQSLLDQVTQHDYLPPPMPTSKPPQFITCLSWTQDIRDCVYTDNIARTASLFNGLSTDINHHVLSHLLRLWQPISVSFNTYHDVLPMNIPYQNDIMIGGAFKDHPVLFLILEKYSMAQTRDMVRSILVYFIVFWHMKEVVNVPTTLSFATQLEETIRLVAFMKPILPEFLVNTHPLFPFMSAKDLGDILFRMIWDYLSWQSAQHIPGITQHMSPQDQEARMDKYRKTMLAMCQQRLVVLEKAPQWHQALSKAMSTLFQ
;
A
#
# COMPACT_ATOMS: atom_id res chain seq x y z
N LEU A 1 46.22 4.97 43.45
CA LEU A 1 47.12 3.93 42.89
C LEU A 1 46.79 2.49 43.34
N LEU A 2 45.69 2.23 44.06
CA LEU A 2 45.29 0.87 44.51
C LEU A 2 43.98 0.36 43.86
N CYS A 3 43.47 1.04 42.83
CA CYS A 3 42.16 0.72 42.23
C CYS A 3 42.22 0.17 40.78
N ASP A 4 43.40 0.00 40.17
CA ASP A 4 43.50 -0.27 38.72
C ASP A 4 43.82 -1.72 38.32
N HIS A 5 44.04 -2.66 39.24
CA HIS A 5 44.46 -4.01 38.87
C HIS A 5 43.77 -5.11 39.67
N GLY A 6 42.69 -5.70 39.12
CA GLY A 6 42.19 -7.07 39.35
C GLY A 6 42.67 -7.81 40.61
N VAL A 7 42.49 -7.23 41.79
CA VAL A 7 43.17 -7.69 43.02
C VAL A 7 42.59 -9.02 43.49
N ALA A 8 41.28 -9.23 43.36
CA ALA A 8 40.66 -10.49 43.76
C ALA A 8 41.15 -11.68 42.93
N GLY A 9 41.21 -11.55 41.60
CA GLY A 9 41.71 -12.60 40.71
C GLY A 9 43.19 -12.89 40.92
N THR A 10 44.00 -11.86 41.19
CA THR A 10 45.44 -11.99 41.42
C THR A 10 45.76 -12.58 42.80
N ILE A 11 45.04 -12.18 43.84
CA ILE A 11 45.09 -12.81 45.18
C ILE A 11 44.66 -14.28 45.07
N PHE A 12 43.63 -14.57 44.28
CA PHE A 12 43.16 -15.95 44.11
C PHE A 12 44.17 -16.82 43.35
N LEU A 13 44.80 -16.27 42.30
CA LEU A 13 45.85 -16.96 41.54
C LEU A 13 47.10 -17.15 42.41
N TYR A 14 47.46 -16.14 43.21
CA TYR A 14 48.55 -16.20 44.18
C TYR A 14 48.28 -17.28 45.24
N GLU A 15 47.11 -17.29 45.87
CA GLU A 15 46.74 -18.31 46.86
C GLU A 15 46.62 -19.71 46.26
N LYS A 16 46.10 -19.85 45.03
CA LYS A 16 46.09 -21.13 44.31
C LYS A 16 47.50 -21.67 44.06
N THR A 17 48.45 -20.79 43.77
CA THR A 17 49.83 -21.15 43.40
C THR A 17 50.71 -21.38 44.62
N TYR A 18 50.60 -20.53 45.65
CA TYR A 18 51.50 -20.51 46.80
C TYR A 18 50.89 -21.11 48.07
N GLN A 19 49.57 -21.31 48.12
CA GLN A 19 48.83 -21.92 49.24
C GLN A 19 49.20 -21.35 50.62
N SER A 20 49.48 -20.05 50.67
CA SER A 20 50.05 -19.36 51.83
C SER A 20 49.05 -19.17 52.96
N SER A 21 47.76 -19.06 52.65
CA SER A 21 46.72 -18.81 53.65
C SER A 21 46.16 -20.11 54.22
N LEU A 22 46.22 -20.24 55.55
CA LEU A 22 45.72 -21.37 56.32
C LEU A 22 44.48 -20.98 57.12
N ILE A 23 43.49 -21.87 57.16
CA ILE A 23 42.31 -21.75 58.01
C ILE A 23 42.16 -23.03 58.83
N LYS A 24 41.72 -22.88 60.08
CA LYS A 24 41.51 -24.01 61.00
C LYS A 24 40.02 -24.36 60.99
N ILE A 25 39.69 -25.58 60.57
CA ILE A 25 38.33 -26.14 60.59
C ILE A 25 38.39 -27.47 61.34
N ASP A 26 37.56 -27.65 62.36
CA ASP A 26 37.46 -28.86 63.20
C ASP A 26 38.83 -29.39 63.65
N ASP A 27 39.62 -28.49 64.24
CA ASP A 27 40.99 -28.75 64.72
C ASP A 27 42.04 -29.16 63.67
N LYS A 28 41.71 -29.10 62.38
CA LYS A 28 42.66 -29.32 61.27
C LYS A 28 42.95 -28.04 60.51
N LEU A 29 44.24 -27.72 60.37
CA LEU A 29 44.74 -26.66 59.50
C LEU A 29 44.64 -27.11 58.04
N GLN A 30 43.91 -26.35 57.24
CA GLN A 30 43.72 -26.58 55.82
C GLN A 30 44.02 -25.29 55.06
N THR A 31 44.55 -25.40 53.84
CA THR A 31 44.83 -24.23 53.01
C THR A 31 43.51 -23.69 52.44
N ILE A 32 43.37 -22.37 52.35
CA ILE A 32 42.19 -21.74 51.75
C ILE A 32 42.01 -22.24 50.31
N ALA A 33 43.10 -22.42 49.57
CA ALA A 33 43.10 -22.99 48.22
C ALA A 33 42.48 -24.41 48.13
N SER A 34 42.57 -25.22 49.19
CA SER A 34 41.97 -26.56 49.23
C SER A 34 40.48 -26.56 49.60
N ILE A 35 40.05 -25.59 50.40
CA ILE A 35 38.67 -25.46 50.87
C ILE A 35 37.82 -24.69 49.88
N PHE A 36 38.37 -23.66 49.24
CA PHE A 36 37.59 -22.75 48.41
C PHE A 36 36.88 -23.43 47.23
N PRO A 37 37.49 -24.37 46.48
CA PRO A 37 36.75 -25.11 45.45
C PRO A 37 35.62 -25.96 46.03
N ARG A 38 35.81 -26.54 47.22
CA ARG A 38 34.77 -27.29 47.92
C ARG A 38 33.66 -26.37 48.40
N TRP A 39 33.99 -25.23 49.00
CA TRP A 39 33.04 -24.22 49.45
C TRP A 39 32.24 -23.64 48.27
N LEU A 40 32.91 -23.30 47.16
CA LEU A 40 32.23 -22.92 45.92
C LEU A 40 31.26 -24.01 45.48
N LYS A 41 31.68 -25.28 45.45
CA LYS A 41 30.83 -26.39 45.02
C LYS A 41 29.66 -26.69 45.98
N SER A 42 29.87 -26.59 47.29
CA SER A 42 28.92 -27.05 48.31
C SER A 42 28.11 -25.95 48.96
N VAL A 43 28.46 -24.68 48.76
CA VAL A 43 27.78 -23.52 49.36
C VAL A 43 27.39 -22.49 48.30
N ALA A 44 28.29 -22.13 47.39
CA ALA A 44 28.02 -21.11 46.38
C ALA A 44 27.24 -21.65 45.16
N PHE A 45 27.57 -22.86 44.71
CA PHE A 45 26.99 -23.53 43.54
C PHE A 45 26.19 -24.79 43.91
N GLU A 46 25.74 -24.89 45.16
CA GLU A 46 24.83 -25.95 45.58
C GLU A 46 23.49 -25.80 44.84
N GLN A 47 22.97 -26.88 44.25
CA GLN A 47 21.73 -26.86 43.44
C GLN A 47 20.53 -26.19 44.15
N ASN A 48 20.40 -26.39 45.47
CA ASN A 48 19.35 -25.80 46.29
C ASN A 48 19.80 -24.55 47.09
N GLY A 49 21.05 -24.12 46.87
CA GLY A 49 21.67 -22.99 47.55
C GLY A 49 21.07 -21.65 47.11
N LEU A 50 21.19 -20.65 47.97
CA LEU A 50 20.57 -19.33 47.79
C LEU A 50 21.14 -18.59 46.56
N PHE A 51 22.44 -18.74 46.29
CA PHE A 51 23.11 -18.18 45.10
C PHE A 51 22.60 -18.80 43.80
N MET A 52 22.43 -20.12 43.76
CA MET A 52 21.90 -20.80 42.57
C MET A 52 20.44 -20.44 42.34
N LYS A 53 19.61 -20.37 43.39
CA LYS A 53 18.23 -19.90 43.27
C LYS A 53 18.08 -18.52 42.64
N HIS A 54 19.07 -17.64 42.84
CA HIS A 54 19.09 -16.28 42.27
C HIS A 54 20.08 -16.11 41.11
N ALA A 55 20.63 -17.20 40.55
CA ALA A 55 21.66 -17.11 39.52
C ALA A 55 21.16 -16.37 38.26
N MET A 56 19.90 -16.59 37.86
CA MET A 56 19.27 -15.83 36.77
C MET A 56 19.06 -14.37 37.15
N ASP A 57 18.61 -14.08 38.39
CA ASP A 57 18.44 -12.70 38.87
C ASP A 57 19.78 -11.93 38.87
N VAL A 58 20.87 -12.57 39.29
CA VAL A 58 22.23 -12.00 39.26
C VAL A 58 22.70 -11.77 37.83
N ALA A 59 22.43 -12.69 36.91
CA ALA A 59 22.77 -12.52 35.49
C ALA A 59 22.03 -11.31 34.88
N ILE A 60 20.73 -11.15 35.18
CA ILE A 60 19.91 -10.02 34.77
C ILE A 60 20.45 -8.69 35.34
N MET A 61 20.80 -8.68 36.62
CA MET A 61 21.38 -7.49 37.27
C MET A 61 22.72 -7.10 36.64
N LEU A 62 23.62 -8.06 36.42
CA LEU A 62 24.92 -7.81 35.80
C LEU A 62 24.76 -7.27 34.37
N ASP A 63 23.89 -7.88 33.57
CA ASP A 63 23.60 -7.40 32.22
C ASP A 63 23.04 -5.97 32.22
N THR A 64 22.12 -5.68 33.15
CA THR A 64 21.54 -4.34 33.30
C THR A 64 22.58 -3.30 33.70
N LEU A 65 23.49 -3.64 34.61
CA LEU A 65 24.58 -2.75 35.06
C LEU A 65 25.62 -2.51 33.97
N ILE A 66 25.95 -3.54 33.19
CA ILE A 66 26.93 -3.44 32.08
C ILE A 66 26.48 -2.39 31.05
N HIS A 67 25.18 -2.32 30.80
CA HIS A 67 24.57 -1.44 29.80
C HIS A 67 24.01 -0.14 30.39
N ASP A 68 24.23 0.14 31.67
CA ASP A 68 23.89 1.44 32.27
C ASP A 68 24.91 2.50 31.80
N SER A 69 24.43 3.51 31.07
CA SER A 69 25.26 4.57 30.50
C SER A 69 26.00 5.40 31.55
N ARG A 70 25.56 5.34 32.82
CA ARG A 70 26.24 6.01 33.95
C ARG A 70 27.47 5.24 34.45
N LEU A 71 27.55 3.94 34.19
CA LEU A 71 28.60 3.06 34.70
C LEU A 71 29.69 2.77 33.66
N ASP A 72 29.38 2.89 32.37
CA ASP A 72 30.31 2.70 31.23
C ASP A 72 31.10 1.37 31.27
N LEU A 73 30.44 0.29 31.68
CA LEU A 73 31.07 -1.02 31.92
C LEU A 73 31.17 -1.91 30.66
N LYS A 74 30.73 -1.42 29.49
CA LYS A 74 30.73 -2.20 28.23
C LYS A 74 32.13 -2.71 27.85
N HIS A 75 33.19 -1.97 28.20
CA HIS A 75 34.58 -2.37 27.95
C HIS A 75 35.03 -3.62 28.71
N LEU A 76 34.29 -4.05 29.75
CA LEU A 76 34.57 -5.26 30.51
C LEU A 76 33.99 -6.53 29.85
N VAL A 77 33.17 -6.37 28.82
CA VAL A 77 32.61 -7.49 28.06
C VAL A 77 33.62 -7.94 27.00
N PRO A 78 34.03 -9.21 26.96
CA PRO A 78 35.00 -9.70 25.99
C PRO A 78 34.46 -9.58 24.56
N THR A 79 35.14 -8.80 23.72
CA THR A 79 34.76 -8.47 22.32
C THR A 79 35.09 -9.56 21.30
N GLY A 80 35.31 -10.81 21.73
CA GLY A 80 35.82 -11.88 20.87
C GLY A 80 35.20 -13.24 21.13
N GLY A 81 34.14 -13.57 20.39
CA GLY A 81 33.76 -14.91 19.89
C GLY A 81 33.47 -16.07 20.87
N ARG A 82 33.81 -15.95 22.15
CA ARG A 82 33.35 -16.86 23.21
C ARG A 82 32.55 -16.03 24.17
N SER A 83 31.22 -16.11 24.05
CA SER A 83 30.33 -15.44 24.96
C SER A 83 30.58 -15.96 26.38
N MET A 84 30.43 -15.11 27.40
CA MET A 84 30.38 -15.56 28.80
C MET A 84 29.35 -16.71 28.96
N ILE A 85 28.34 -16.72 28.10
CA ILE A 85 27.32 -17.75 27.95
C ILE A 85 27.88 -19.07 27.43
N ASP A 86 28.79 -19.11 26.46
CA ASP A 86 29.39 -20.39 26.00
C ASP A 86 30.11 -21.12 27.14
N THR A 87 30.60 -20.33 28.11
CA THR A 87 31.27 -20.84 29.31
C THR A 87 30.28 -21.29 30.38
N LEU A 88 29.10 -20.68 30.45
CA LEU A 88 28.09 -20.93 31.49
C LEU A 88 26.95 -21.85 31.05
N LYS A 89 26.72 -22.01 29.74
CA LYS A 89 25.67 -22.83 29.12
C LYS A 89 25.67 -24.29 29.60
N PRO A 90 26.81 -24.99 29.70
CA PRO A 90 26.83 -26.35 30.25
C PRO A 90 26.39 -26.42 31.71
N SER A 91 26.65 -25.36 32.48
CA SER A 91 26.26 -25.27 33.89
C SER A 91 24.76 -24.94 34.02
N PHE A 92 24.24 -24.04 33.20
CA PHE A 92 22.82 -23.68 33.22
C PHE A 92 21.90 -24.78 32.69
N GLU A 93 22.31 -25.57 31.69
CA GLU A 93 21.52 -26.69 31.16
C GLU A 93 21.45 -27.89 32.15
N GLN A 94 22.41 -28.03 33.06
CA GLN A 94 22.46 -29.10 34.06
C GLN A 94 21.77 -28.74 35.38
N LEU A 95 21.43 -27.47 35.57
CA LEU A 95 20.93 -26.92 36.82
C LEU A 95 19.54 -26.36 36.52
N ASP A 96 18.51 -27.02 37.05
CA ASP A 96 17.08 -26.70 36.90
C ASP A 96 16.74 -25.34 37.55
N LEU A 97 17.26 -24.28 36.95
CA LEU A 97 17.29 -22.92 37.47
C LEU A 97 16.05 -22.18 37.02
N LYS A 98 15.34 -21.57 37.98
CA LYS A 98 14.18 -20.72 37.75
C LYS A 98 14.45 -19.28 38.18
N PRO A 99 13.94 -18.28 37.46
CA PRO A 99 13.91 -16.90 37.94
C PRO A 99 13.02 -16.85 39.18
N SER A 100 13.56 -16.38 40.30
CA SER A 100 12.86 -16.43 41.59
C SER A 100 12.27 -15.08 42.00
N SER A 101 12.76 -13.96 41.45
CA SER A 101 12.37 -12.61 41.91
C SER A 101 12.09 -11.60 40.80
N ILE A 102 12.62 -11.80 39.59
CA ILE A 102 12.51 -10.82 38.50
C ILE A 102 11.50 -11.32 37.45
N ASP A 103 10.54 -10.46 37.10
CA ASP A 103 9.70 -10.65 35.92
C ASP A 103 10.56 -10.49 34.65
N LEU A 104 10.95 -11.61 34.05
CA LEU A 104 11.79 -11.63 32.84
C LEU A 104 11.14 -10.94 31.66
N VAL A 105 9.82 -11.05 31.51
CA VAL A 105 9.10 -10.40 30.42
C VAL A 105 9.13 -8.89 30.67
N GLY A 106 8.77 -8.45 31.87
CA GLY A 106 8.84 -7.06 32.29
C GLY A 106 10.24 -6.46 32.09
N TRP A 107 11.29 -7.15 32.50
CA TRP A 107 12.68 -6.72 32.28
C TRP A 107 13.02 -6.60 30.79
N THR A 108 12.69 -7.62 29.99
CA THR A 108 12.93 -7.62 28.54
C THR A 108 12.24 -6.45 27.85
N MET A 109 11.00 -6.15 28.23
CA MET A 109 10.27 -4.99 27.73
C MET A 109 11.02 -3.67 28.00
N THR A 110 11.70 -3.54 29.15
CA THR A 110 12.49 -2.34 29.44
C THR A 110 13.73 -2.20 28.59
N LEU A 111 14.20 -3.26 27.93
CA LEU A 111 15.33 -3.22 26.99
C LEU A 111 14.95 -2.57 25.66
N PHE A 112 13.66 -2.61 25.31
CA PHE A 112 13.10 -2.06 24.07
C PHE A 112 12.41 -0.70 24.27
N SER A 113 12.41 -0.18 25.50
CA SER A 113 11.78 1.10 25.81
C SER A 113 12.56 2.26 25.19
N SER A 114 11.84 3.12 24.47
CA SER A 114 12.35 4.29 23.75
C SER A 114 13.06 5.32 24.64
N ASP A 115 12.79 5.34 25.94
CA ASP A 115 13.35 6.31 26.89
C ASP A 115 14.81 6.04 27.27
N LYS A 116 15.32 4.82 27.02
CA LYS A 116 16.69 4.42 27.41
C LYS A 116 17.63 4.44 26.20
N ARG A 117 18.41 5.53 26.07
CA ARG A 117 19.54 5.60 25.11
C ARG A 117 20.86 5.18 25.77
N PRO A 118 21.76 4.50 25.05
CA PRO A 118 21.64 4.04 23.65
C PRO A 118 20.84 2.73 23.51
N SER A 119 20.22 2.53 22.33
CA SER A 119 19.56 1.27 21.97
C SER A 119 20.57 0.12 21.96
N ARG A 120 20.13 -1.07 22.41
CA ARG A 120 20.97 -2.26 22.46
C ARG A 120 21.12 -2.85 21.06
N SER A 121 22.36 -3.14 20.65
CA SER A 121 22.63 -3.84 19.40
C SER A 121 22.19 -5.31 19.47
N THR A 122 22.13 -6.01 18.34
CA THR A 122 21.81 -7.45 18.30
C THR A 122 22.77 -8.28 19.17
N HIS A 123 24.05 -7.92 19.21
CA HIS A 123 25.04 -8.55 20.09
C HIS A 123 24.74 -8.34 21.58
N ASP A 124 24.26 -7.15 21.95
CA ASP A 124 23.90 -6.79 23.33
C ASP A 124 22.62 -7.51 23.82
N LEU A 125 21.86 -8.12 22.91
CA LEU A 125 20.61 -8.84 23.20
C LEU A 125 20.78 -10.36 23.33
N GLN A 126 21.99 -10.90 23.07
CA GLN A 126 22.26 -12.33 23.16
C GLN A 126 22.03 -12.89 24.58
N ILE A 127 22.38 -12.13 25.62
CA ILE A 127 22.20 -12.57 27.01
C ILE A 127 20.73 -12.60 27.41
N PRO A 128 19.95 -11.51 27.23
CA PRO A 128 18.50 -11.56 27.42
C PRO A 128 17.82 -12.69 26.62
N LEU A 129 18.23 -12.90 25.37
CA LEU A 129 17.67 -13.93 24.48
C LEU A 129 17.90 -15.33 25.06
N PHE A 130 19.13 -15.62 25.44
CA PHE A 130 19.51 -16.91 26.04
C PHE A 130 18.75 -17.20 27.33
N LEU A 131 18.60 -16.21 28.22
CA LEU A 131 17.89 -16.40 29.49
C LEU A 131 16.41 -16.74 29.29
N LEU A 132 15.75 -16.12 28.30
CA LEU A 132 14.36 -16.46 27.94
C LEU A 132 14.25 -17.80 27.23
N GLN A 133 15.21 -18.16 26.38
CA GLN A 133 15.27 -19.50 25.80
C GLN A 133 15.40 -20.58 26.88
N LEU A 134 16.26 -20.36 27.88
CA LEU A 134 16.41 -21.29 29.01
C LEU A 134 15.09 -21.47 29.78
N ASP A 135 14.38 -20.38 30.05
CA ASP A 135 13.06 -20.43 30.70
C ASP A 135 12.11 -21.33 29.89
N PHE A 136 12.01 -21.09 28.57
CA PHE A 136 11.20 -21.90 27.66
C PHE A 136 11.56 -23.39 27.68
N PHE A 137 12.85 -23.73 27.70
CA PHE A 137 13.28 -25.12 27.61
C PHE A 137 13.09 -25.89 28.92
N ASN A 138 13.27 -25.26 30.08
CA ASN A 138 13.31 -25.94 31.36
C ASN A 138 11.93 -26.30 31.94
N ASP A 139 10.95 -25.38 31.94
CA ASP A 139 9.70 -25.66 32.69
C ASP A 139 8.43 -24.89 32.26
N THR A 140 8.51 -24.02 31.24
CA THR A 140 7.33 -23.28 30.77
C THR A 140 6.33 -24.22 30.07
N LYS A 141 5.04 -24.10 30.41
CA LYS A 141 3.97 -24.77 29.66
C LYS A 141 3.73 -24.07 28.32
N LYS A 142 3.19 -24.80 27.33
CA LYS A 142 2.88 -24.24 26.00
C LYS A 142 2.01 -22.98 26.12
N GLU A 143 1.01 -22.99 26.99
CA GLU A 143 0.10 -21.85 27.21
C GLU A 143 0.80 -20.62 27.81
N GLU A 144 1.74 -20.83 28.73
CA GLU A 144 2.54 -19.76 29.34
C GLU A 144 3.49 -19.13 28.31
N ALA A 145 4.09 -19.96 27.45
CA ALA A 145 4.91 -19.49 26.35
C ALA A 145 4.10 -18.65 25.33
N ILE A 146 2.88 -19.09 25.00
CA ILE A 146 1.96 -18.31 24.16
C ILE A 146 1.67 -16.95 24.79
N GLN A 147 1.33 -16.91 26.09
CA GLN A 147 1.05 -15.65 26.79
C GLN A 147 2.27 -14.72 26.83
N MET A 148 3.48 -15.27 26.97
CA MET A 148 4.71 -14.50 26.91
C MET A 148 4.88 -13.82 25.55
N PHE A 149 4.76 -14.54 24.43
CA PHE A 149 4.84 -13.95 23.09
C PHE A 149 3.75 -12.92 22.84
N VAL A 150 2.52 -13.19 23.28
CA VAL A 150 1.42 -12.23 23.20
C VAL A 150 1.81 -10.94 23.93
N GLN A 151 2.38 -11.02 25.13
CA GLN A 151 2.81 -9.82 25.87
C GLN A 151 3.95 -9.09 25.17
N LEU A 152 4.99 -9.80 24.72
CA LEU A 152 6.12 -9.20 24.01
C LEU A 152 5.64 -8.46 22.74
N ILE A 153 4.87 -9.13 21.87
CA ILE A 153 4.44 -8.53 20.60
C ILE A 153 3.44 -7.39 20.81
N THR A 154 2.52 -7.50 21.77
CA THR A 154 1.48 -6.48 21.97
C THR A 154 1.96 -5.25 22.74
N ARG A 155 3.04 -5.36 23.52
CA ARG A 155 3.50 -4.29 24.41
C ARG A 155 4.78 -3.60 23.95
N VAL A 156 5.51 -4.11 22.94
CA VAL A 156 6.77 -3.49 22.50
C VAL A 156 6.52 -2.10 21.94
N ASP A 157 7.24 -1.10 22.46
CA ASP A 157 7.14 0.27 21.97
C ASP A 157 7.67 0.39 20.53
N GLN A 158 7.14 1.35 19.78
CA GLN A 158 7.63 1.60 18.43
C GLN A 158 9.11 1.99 18.49
N PRO A 159 9.98 1.36 17.67
CA PRO A 159 11.40 1.68 17.66
C PRO A 159 11.62 3.10 17.15
N ILE A 160 12.61 3.79 17.72
CA ILE A 160 13.00 5.14 17.31
C ILE A 160 13.82 5.13 16.01
N ASP A 161 14.57 4.05 15.77
CA ASP A 161 15.45 3.88 14.61
C ASP A 161 15.46 2.43 14.09
N GLU A 162 15.98 2.25 12.88
CA GLU A 162 16.04 0.95 12.20
C GLU A 162 16.91 -0.06 12.97
N ALA A 163 17.98 0.40 13.63
CA ALA A 163 18.85 -0.47 14.43
C ALA A 163 18.12 -1.08 15.64
N SER A 164 17.24 -0.31 16.28
CA SER A 164 16.38 -0.78 17.36
C SER A 164 15.33 -1.75 16.83
N ALA A 165 14.76 -1.47 15.64
CA ALA A 165 13.84 -2.37 14.96
C ALA A 165 14.50 -3.71 14.60
N ASP A 166 15.75 -3.68 14.13
CA ASP A 166 16.59 -4.86 13.87
C ASP A 166 16.86 -5.67 15.14
N GLY A 167 17.20 -4.99 16.25
CA GLY A 167 17.41 -5.63 17.55
C GLY A 167 16.17 -6.37 18.04
N ILE A 168 15.01 -5.72 17.97
CA ILE A 168 13.72 -6.33 18.36
C ILE A 168 13.37 -7.50 17.43
N ARG A 169 13.55 -7.33 16.12
CA ARG A 169 13.33 -8.39 15.12
C ARG A 169 14.17 -9.61 15.41
N TYR A 170 15.48 -9.42 15.55
CA TYR A 170 16.45 -10.47 15.89
C TYR A 170 15.98 -11.23 17.14
N PHE A 171 15.69 -10.50 18.22
CA PHE A 171 15.32 -11.07 19.49
C PHE A 171 14.02 -11.89 19.44
N ILE A 172 12.93 -11.30 18.92
CA ILE A 172 11.61 -11.95 18.93
C ILE A 172 11.58 -13.12 17.94
N LEU A 173 12.14 -12.97 16.74
CA LEU A 173 12.11 -14.03 15.73
C LEU A 173 13.00 -15.23 16.11
N ASP A 174 14.14 -15.00 16.77
CA ASP A 174 14.97 -16.09 17.27
C ASP A 174 14.32 -16.82 18.47
N LEU A 175 13.59 -16.10 19.32
CA LEU A 175 12.74 -16.73 20.33
C LEU A 175 11.64 -17.58 19.69
N VAL A 176 10.97 -17.08 18.64
CA VAL A 176 9.96 -17.83 17.89
C VAL A 176 10.58 -19.11 17.30
N SER A 177 11.76 -19.01 16.66
CA SER A 177 12.50 -20.16 16.13
C SER A 177 12.75 -21.23 17.20
N SER A 178 13.18 -20.79 18.38
CA SER A 178 13.48 -21.67 19.52
C SER A 178 12.21 -22.33 20.07
N ALA A 179 11.12 -21.58 20.17
CA ALA A 179 9.84 -22.07 20.67
C ALA A 179 9.18 -23.05 19.70
N GLU A 180 9.22 -22.77 18.39
CA GLU A 180 8.72 -23.66 17.32
C GLU A 180 9.48 -24.99 17.28
N ALA A 181 10.77 -24.99 17.60
CA ALA A 181 11.56 -26.22 17.71
C ALA A 181 11.07 -27.14 18.84
N LYS A 182 10.53 -26.57 19.94
CA LYS A 182 9.95 -27.32 21.07
C LYS A 182 8.47 -27.64 20.86
N TRP A 183 7.71 -26.69 20.34
CA TRP A 183 6.27 -26.77 20.11
C TRP A 183 5.92 -26.31 18.69
N PRO A 184 5.78 -27.25 17.74
CA PRO A 184 5.38 -26.91 16.39
C PRO A 184 4.03 -26.16 16.35
N ASP A 185 3.93 -25.22 15.42
CA ASP A 185 2.78 -24.34 15.17
C ASP A 185 2.44 -23.39 16.35
N LEU A 186 3.33 -23.23 17.34
CA LEU A 186 3.08 -22.36 18.49
C LEU A 186 2.75 -20.92 18.08
N PHE A 187 3.47 -20.38 17.09
CA PHE A 187 3.30 -19.02 16.62
C PHE A 187 1.93 -18.80 15.98
N GLN A 188 1.33 -19.84 15.37
CA GLN A 188 -0.04 -19.75 14.88
C GLN A 188 -1.03 -19.46 16.03
N PHE A 189 -0.88 -20.16 17.17
CA PHE A 189 -1.71 -19.92 18.36
C PHE A 189 -1.44 -18.55 19.00
N VAL A 190 -0.20 -18.06 18.94
CA VAL A 190 0.15 -16.70 19.38
C VAL A 190 -0.62 -15.67 18.55
N LEU A 191 -0.60 -15.80 17.22
CA LEU A 191 -1.33 -14.90 16.32
C LEU A 191 -2.84 -14.95 16.58
N GLU A 192 -3.40 -16.16 16.75
CA GLU A 192 -4.82 -16.34 17.11
C GLU A 192 -5.20 -15.58 18.38
N GLN A 193 -4.39 -15.65 19.44
CA GLN A 193 -4.62 -14.93 20.69
C GLN A 193 -4.47 -13.42 20.54
N ILE A 194 -3.44 -12.95 19.80
CA ILE A 194 -3.22 -11.52 19.55
C ILE A 194 -4.42 -10.91 18.83
N PHE A 195 -4.86 -11.53 17.72
CA PHE A 195 -5.95 -11.00 16.93
C PHE A 195 -7.32 -11.17 17.59
N SER A 196 -7.55 -12.27 18.32
CA SER A 196 -8.79 -12.42 19.11
C SER A 196 -8.91 -11.32 20.17
N LYS A 197 -7.79 -10.99 20.83
CA LYS A 197 -7.75 -9.88 21.79
C LYS A 197 -7.94 -8.52 21.10
N ALA A 198 -7.28 -8.29 19.97
CA ALA A 198 -7.42 -7.05 19.20
C ALA A 198 -8.86 -6.83 18.72
N ILE A 199 -9.54 -7.88 18.25
CA ILE A 199 -10.94 -7.84 17.83
C ILE A 199 -11.86 -7.54 19.02
N ALA A 200 -11.65 -8.22 20.16
CA ALA A 200 -12.43 -7.96 21.36
C ALA A 200 -12.26 -6.50 21.83
N MET A 201 -11.05 -5.96 21.78
CA MET A 201 -10.78 -4.55 22.10
C MET A 201 -11.43 -3.59 21.11
N HIS A 202 -11.36 -3.89 19.81
CA HIS A 202 -12.00 -3.08 18.76
C HIS A 202 -13.54 -3.01 18.92
N ILE A 203 -14.16 -4.05 19.47
CA ILE A 203 -15.61 -4.09 19.73
C ILE A 203 -15.96 -3.37 21.04
N ALA A 204 -15.11 -3.48 22.07
CA ALA A 204 -15.44 -3.06 23.42
C ALA A 204 -15.10 -1.59 23.75
N ASP A 205 -14.05 -0.98 23.18
CA ASP A 205 -13.55 0.33 23.62
C ASP A 205 -13.00 1.22 22.48
N ASN A 206 -13.45 2.48 22.43
CA ASN A 206 -12.92 3.52 21.52
C ASN A 206 -11.47 3.94 21.87
N GLU A 207 -11.03 3.80 23.13
CA GLU A 207 -9.64 4.09 23.56
C GLU A 207 -8.64 2.96 23.17
N GLY A 208 -9.14 1.82 22.70
CA GLY A 208 -8.33 0.69 22.23
C GLY A 208 -7.54 0.97 20.93
N SER A 209 -7.78 2.12 20.29
CA SER A 209 -7.23 2.48 18.99
C SER A 209 -5.70 2.49 18.95
N VAL A 210 -5.06 3.02 20.01
CA VAL A 210 -3.60 3.10 20.13
C VAL A 210 -2.99 1.71 20.31
N ASN A 211 -3.70 0.81 21.01
CA ASN A 211 -3.24 -0.55 21.23
C ASN A 211 -3.32 -1.39 19.94
N ILE A 212 -4.38 -1.24 19.14
CA ILE A 212 -4.51 -1.93 17.85
C ILE A 212 -3.43 -1.46 16.89
N GLU A 213 -3.21 -0.14 16.79
CA GLU A 213 -2.15 0.43 15.98
C GLU A 213 -0.77 -0.11 16.37
N LYS A 214 -0.48 -0.19 17.68
CA LYS A 214 0.77 -0.75 18.21
C LYS A 214 0.95 -2.22 17.83
N ILE A 215 -0.11 -3.03 17.97
CA ILE A 215 -0.10 -4.46 17.58
C ILE A 215 0.21 -4.60 16.08
N LEU A 216 -0.51 -3.88 15.23
CA LEU A 216 -0.31 -3.93 13.77
C LEU A 216 1.09 -3.41 13.40
N GLY A 217 1.56 -2.34 14.04
CA GLY A 217 2.89 -1.78 13.83
C GLY A 217 4.01 -2.77 14.18
N ASN A 218 3.88 -3.47 15.31
CA ASN A 218 4.86 -4.46 15.74
C ASN A 218 4.89 -5.67 14.81
N LEU A 219 3.73 -6.18 14.38
CA LEU A 219 3.66 -7.26 13.39
C LEU A 219 4.25 -6.83 12.04
N ALA A 220 3.94 -5.62 11.59
CA ALA A 220 4.51 -5.07 10.37
C ALA A 220 6.04 -4.94 10.47
N MET A 221 6.57 -4.46 11.59
CA MET A 221 8.01 -4.36 11.85
C MET A 221 8.67 -5.73 11.82
N LEU A 222 8.13 -6.71 12.56
CA LEU A 222 8.71 -8.06 12.65
C LEU A 222 8.91 -8.70 11.26
N PHE A 223 7.89 -8.56 10.40
CA PHE A 223 7.89 -9.17 9.08
C PHE A 223 8.22 -8.21 7.93
N ALA A 224 8.83 -7.06 8.20
CA ALA A 224 9.26 -6.12 7.17
C ALA A 224 10.19 -6.76 6.11
N PRO A 225 10.20 -6.31 4.85
CA PRO A 225 10.88 -7.00 3.77
C PRO A 225 12.39 -7.04 4.04
N PHE A 226 12.95 -8.23 4.18
CA PHE A 226 14.39 -8.48 4.27
C PHE A 226 14.70 -9.76 3.48
N GLU A 227 15.90 -9.87 2.93
CA GLU A 227 16.33 -11.04 2.17
C GLU A 227 16.54 -12.24 3.11
N GLY A 228 15.59 -13.17 3.16
CA GLY A 228 15.70 -14.44 3.88
C GLY A 228 14.38 -15.02 4.37
N ASP A 229 14.34 -16.33 4.60
CA ASP A 229 13.23 -17.01 5.28
C ASP A 229 13.26 -16.65 6.76
N LYS A 230 12.24 -15.91 7.22
CA LYS A 230 12.14 -15.49 8.62
C LYS A 230 11.46 -16.57 9.47
N PRO A 231 11.94 -16.86 10.69
CA PRO A 231 11.23 -17.73 11.61
C PRO A 231 9.79 -17.26 11.82
N GLY A 232 8.84 -18.21 11.80
CA GLY A 232 7.42 -17.92 11.97
C GLY A 232 6.73 -17.22 10.79
N PHE A 233 7.44 -16.93 9.68
CA PHE A 233 6.82 -16.31 8.50
C PHE A 233 5.73 -17.17 7.88
N ASP A 234 5.95 -18.49 7.77
CA ASP A 234 4.96 -19.41 7.21
C ASP A 234 3.66 -19.40 8.04
N ALA A 235 3.78 -19.40 9.36
CA ALA A 235 2.64 -19.28 10.27
C ALA A 235 1.94 -17.92 10.13
N PHE A 236 2.71 -16.83 9.99
CA PHE A 236 2.17 -15.48 9.75
C PHE A 236 1.41 -15.38 8.42
N GLN A 237 2.01 -15.86 7.32
CA GLN A 237 1.38 -15.87 5.99
C GLN A 237 0.14 -16.75 5.99
N LYS A 238 0.22 -17.98 6.53
CA LYS A 238 -0.91 -18.91 6.63
C LYS A 238 -2.06 -18.33 7.45
N TYR A 239 -1.76 -17.69 8.59
CA TYR A 239 -2.76 -17.02 9.40
C TYR A 239 -3.43 -15.88 8.61
N MET A 240 -2.65 -15.04 7.95
CA MET A 240 -3.18 -13.92 7.14
C MET A 240 -4.06 -14.43 6.00
N VAL A 241 -3.65 -15.46 5.27
CA VAL A 241 -4.46 -16.06 4.19
C VAL A 241 -5.81 -16.57 4.71
N ASN A 242 -5.84 -17.20 5.88
CA ASN A 242 -7.07 -17.76 6.45
C ASN A 242 -7.96 -16.72 7.14
N HIS A 243 -7.38 -15.65 7.68
CA HIS A 243 -8.07 -14.69 8.56
C HIS A 243 -8.04 -13.24 8.06
N TRP A 244 -7.61 -13.00 6.82
CA TRP A 244 -7.47 -11.63 6.27
C TRP A 244 -8.73 -10.78 6.44
N ARG A 245 -9.93 -11.38 6.31
CA ARG A 245 -11.20 -10.66 6.48
C ARG A 245 -11.32 -10.09 7.89
N GLN A 246 -11.04 -10.91 8.91
CA GLN A 246 -11.10 -10.52 10.32
C GLN A 246 -10.05 -9.47 10.65
N VAL A 247 -8.82 -9.65 10.14
CA VAL A 247 -7.73 -8.69 10.31
C VAL A 247 -8.07 -7.35 9.64
N SER A 248 -8.67 -7.37 8.45
CA SER A 248 -9.03 -6.16 7.71
C SER A 248 -10.09 -5.32 8.41
N LEU A 249 -11.02 -5.97 9.15
CA LEU A 249 -12.04 -5.25 9.93
C LEU A 249 -11.42 -4.34 11.00
N LEU A 250 -10.25 -4.68 11.53
CA LEU A 250 -9.58 -3.91 12.58
C LEU A 250 -9.10 -2.53 12.12
N PHE A 251 -8.87 -2.35 10.81
CA PHE A 251 -8.19 -1.14 10.32
C PHE A 251 -8.86 -0.47 9.13
N LEU A 252 -9.61 -1.16 8.25
CA LEU A 252 -10.13 -0.54 7.01
C LEU A 252 -10.99 0.71 7.27
N ASN A 253 -11.79 0.69 8.34
CA ASN A 253 -12.66 1.80 8.73
C ASN A 253 -12.21 2.47 10.04
N HIS A 254 -11.01 2.16 10.52
CA HIS A 254 -10.53 2.65 11.80
C HIS A 254 -10.28 4.17 11.76
N PRO A 255 -10.57 4.92 12.84
CA PRO A 255 -10.44 6.38 12.87
C PRO A 255 -9.00 6.87 12.73
N SER A 256 -8.03 6.17 13.34
CA SER A 256 -6.58 6.48 13.21
C SER A 256 -6.08 6.12 11.81
N ILE A 257 -5.57 7.11 11.07
CA ILE A 257 -4.93 6.93 9.76
C ILE A 257 -3.71 6.00 9.86
N GLN A 258 -2.92 6.16 10.92
CA GLN A 258 -1.72 5.37 11.16
C GLN A 258 -2.06 3.90 11.38
N CYS A 259 -3.14 3.60 12.11
CA CYS A 259 -3.65 2.23 12.23
C CYS A 259 -4.02 1.62 10.87
N ARG A 260 -4.63 2.40 9.97
CA ARG A 260 -4.94 1.94 8.60
C ARG A 260 -3.68 1.65 7.80
N ALA A 261 -2.70 2.55 7.87
CA ALA A 261 -1.41 2.38 7.22
C ALA A 261 -0.69 1.12 7.70
N MET A 262 -0.63 0.90 9.03
CA MET A 262 -0.03 -0.30 9.61
C MET A 262 -0.77 -1.57 9.19
N GLY A 263 -2.11 -1.53 9.12
CA GLY A 263 -2.91 -2.65 8.62
C GLY A 263 -2.60 -3.05 7.17
N TYR A 264 -2.52 -2.07 6.26
CA TYR A 264 -2.09 -2.33 4.88
C TYR A 264 -0.66 -2.87 4.81
N ARG A 265 0.23 -2.39 5.68
CA ARG A 265 1.62 -2.86 5.78
C ARG A 265 1.70 -4.30 6.28
N VAL A 266 0.90 -4.69 7.28
CA VAL A 266 0.76 -6.09 7.75
C VAL A 266 0.34 -7.00 6.59
N LEU A 267 -0.71 -6.62 5.86
CA LEU A 267 -1.15 -7.38 4.68
C LEU A 267 -0.06 -7.46 3.61
N THR A 268 0.64 -6.36 3.36
CA THR A 268 1.76 -6.32 2.40
C THR A 268 2.89 -7.27 2.80
N HIS A 269 3.32 -7.21 4.05
CA HIS A 269 4.42 -8.04 4.54
C HIS A 269 4.05 -9.53 4.60
N SER A 270 2.77 -9.85 4.82
CA SER A 270 2.30 -11.24 4.86
C SER A 270 2.31 -11.96 3.52
N ARG A 271 2.37 -11.23 2.40
CA ARG A 271 2.25 -11.80 1.05
C ARG A 271 0.98 -12.64 0.84
N PHE A 272 -0.12 -12.32 1.55
CA PHE A 272 -1.34 -13.15 1.50
C PHE A 272 -1.93 -13.29 0.08
N TRP A 273 -1.73 -12.30 -0.80
CA TRP A 273 -2.20 -12.34 -2.19
C TRP A 273 -1.61 -13.48 -3.02
N GLN A 274 -0.47 -14.06 -2.59
CA GLN A 274 0.18 -15.17 -3.28
C GLN A 274 -0.58 -16.49 -3.11
N HIS A 275 -1.37 -16.63 -2.04
CA HIS A 275 -2.01 -17.91 -1.67
C HIS A 275 -3.51 -17.79 -1.38
N ILE A 276 -4.10 -16.60 -1.56
CA ILE A 276 -5.54 -16.43 -1.34
C ILE A 276 -6.36 -17.23 -2.37
N ALA A 277 -7.45 -17.83 -1.91
CA ALA A 277 -8.36 -18.61 -2.75
C ALA A 277 -9.01 -17.72 -3.83
N THR A 278 -9.22 -18.29 -5.02
CA THR A 278 -9.82 -17.59 -6.16
C THR A 278 -11.23 -17.08 -5.90
N GLU A 279 -12.00 -17.79 -5.07
CA GLU A 279 -13.34 -17.40 -4.60
C GLU A 279 -13.35 -16.08 -3.82
N GLU A 280 -12.21 -15.73 -3.21
CA GLU A 280 -12.06 -14.53 -2.38
C GLU A 280 -11.63 -13.30 -3.18
N PHE A 281 -11.21 -13.46 -4.44
CA PHE A 281 -10.69 -12.36 -5.26
C PHE A 281 -11.68 -11.21 -5.39
N THR A 282 -12.96 -11.50 -5.60
CA THR A 282 -14.02 -10.49 -5.70
C THR A 282 -14.15 -9.68 -4.40
N THR A 283 -14.15 -10.35 -3.25
CA THR A 283 -14.32 -9.70 -1.95
C THR A 283 -13.12 -8.83 -1.59
N VAL A 284 -11.89 -9.34 -1.78
CA VAL A 284 -10.66 -8.55 -1.57
C VAL A 284 -10.64 -7.35 -2.49
N SER A 285 -10.90 -7.56 -3.78
CA SER A 285 -10.86 -6.49 -4.78
C SER A 285 -11.81 -5.37 -4.42
N LYS A 286 -13.06 -5.71 -4.07
CA LYS A 286 -14.05 -4.73 -3.65
C LYS A 286 -13.60 -3.95 -2.42
N LEU A 287 -13.16 -4.63 -1.36
CA LEU A 287 -12.73 -3.99 -0.12
C LEU A 287 -11.55 -3.04 -0.32
N LEU A 288 -10.54 -3.47 -1.08
CA LEU A 288 -9.36 -2.64 -1.35
C LEU A 288 -9.69 -1.44 -2.25
N MET A 289 -10.54 -1.61 -3.28
CA MET A 289 -10.92 -0.52 -4.18
C MET A 289 -11.86 0.47 -3.49
N ASP A 290 -12.85 0.00 -2.73
CA ASP A 290 -13.72 0.87 -1.92
C ASP A 290 -12.91 1.73 -0.95
N ALA A 291 -11.92 1.12 -0.27
CA ALA A 291 -11.04 1.85 0.64
C ALA A 291 -10.10 2.81 -0.10
N TRP A 292 -9.65 2.47 -1.32
CA TRP A 292 -8.81 3.34 -2.15
C TRP A 292 -9.55 4.64 -2.50
N PHE A 293 -10.76 4.53 -3.04
CA PHE A 293 -11.56 5.70 -3.38
C PHE A 293 -11.93 6.52 -2.14
N ARG A 294 -12.09 5.88 -0.97
CA ARG A 294 -12.29 6.61 0.29
C ARG A 294 -11.07 7.44 0.69
N HIS A 295 -9.86 6.88 0.66
CA HIS A 295 -8.64 7.61 1.03
C HIS A 295 -8.30 8.72 0.03
N ILE A 296 -8.47 8.45 -1.27
CA ILE A 296 -8.30 9.43 -2.35
C ILE A 296 -9.24 10.64 -2.19
N LYS A 297 -10.48 10.42 -1.72
CA LYS A 297 -11.42 11.51 -1.41
C LYS A 297 -11.10 12.22 -0.09
N GLY A 298 -10.72 11.46 0.93
CA GLY A 298 -10.44 11.97 2.28
C GLY A 298 -9.29 12.97 2.33
N ARG A 299 -8.27 12.79 1.48
CA ARG A 299 -7.00 13.54 1.47
C ARG A 299 -7.10 15.07 1.36
N TYR A 300 -8.25 15.56 0.92
CA TYR A 300 -8.51 16.98 0.72
C TYR A 300 -9.50 17.55 1.74
N LEU A 301 -10.14 16.70 2.54
CA LEU A 301 -11.03 17.13 3.62
C LEU A 301 -10.29 17.38 4.93
N ARG A 302 -9.07 16.84 5.11
CA ARG A 302 -8.36 16.89 6.38
C ARG A 302 -7.17 17.85 6.36
N VAL A 303 -6.86 18.36 7.54
CA VAL A 303 -5.81 19.38 7.78
C VAL A 303 -4.40 18.77 7.74
N ASN A 304 -4.27 17.45 7.86
CA ASN A 304 -2.99 16.74 7.98
C ASN A 304 -2.65 15.93 6.72
N LEU A 305 -2.17 16.62 5.68
CA LEU A 305 -1.87 16.05 4.36
C LEU A 305 -0.80 14.93 4.40
N GLU A 306 0.19 15.02 5.29
CA GLU A 306 1.30 14.06 5.36
C GLU A 306 0.87 12.65 5.81
N GLU A 307 0.01 12.57 6.83
CA GLU A 307 -0.51 11.29 7.33
C GLU A 307 -1.39 10.60 6.28
N GLU A 308 -2.20 11.36 5.54
CA GLU A 308 -3.04 10.82 4.47
C GLU A 308 -2.24 10.35 3.26
N LEU A 309 -1.12 11.02 2.93
CA LEU A 309 -0.20 10.52 1.91
C LEU A 309 0.42 9.19 2.32
N CYS A 310 0.81 9.03 3.59
CA CYS A 310 1.38 7.78 4.11
C CYS A 310 0.43 6.58 3.94
N VAL A 311 -0.85 6.73 4.30
CA VAL A 311 -1.82 5.61 4.15
C VAL A 311 -2.08 5.28 2.68
N ILE A 312 -2.14 6.28 1.81
CA ILE A 312 -2.33 6.09 0.36
C ILE A 312 -1.13 5.34 -0.23
N GLU A 313 0.09 5.69 0.17
CA GLU A 313 1.30 5.02 -0.30
C GLU A 313 1.35 3.55 0.14
N GLU A 314 1.03 3.25 1.41
CA GLU A 314 0.98 1.87 1.90
C GLU A 314 -0.11 1.04 1.20
N GLN A 315 -1.28 1.63 0.97
CA GLN A 315 -2.34 0.95 0.22
C GLN A 315 -1.96 0.75 -1.25
N GLN A 316 -1.35 1.76 -1.89
CA GLN A 316 -0.88 1.66 -3.27
C GLN A 316 0.15 0.54 -3.44
N LYS A 317 1.09 0.40 -2.49
CA LYS A 317 2.04 -0.73 -2.46
C LYS A 317 1.29 -2.06 -2.41
N LEU A 318 0.35 -2.20 -1.48
CA LEU A 318 -0.46 -3.42 -1.34
C LEU A 318 -1.20 -3.77 -2.64
N ILE A 319 -1.90 -2.80 -3.23
CA ILE A 319 -2.63 -2.98 -4.49
C ILE A 319 -1.67 -3.42 -5.60
N SER A 320 -0.51 -2.78 -5.71
CA SER A 320 0.49 -3.11 -6.73
C SER A 320 0.98 -4.55 -6.60
N TYR A 321 1.19 -5.02 -5.37
CA TYR A 321 1.55 -6.41 -5.09
C TYR A 321 0.41 -7.39 -5.41
N CYS A 322 -0.84 -7.07 -5.02
CA CYS A 322 -2.01 -7.87 -5.39
C CYS A 322 -2.14 -8.01 -6.92
N CYS A 323 -1.87 -6.93 -7.66
CA CYS A 323 -1.91 -6.91 -9.11
C CYS A 323 -0.82 -7.76 -9.80
N GLN A 324 0.16 -8.30 -9.07
CA GLN A 324 1.08 -9.32 -9.61
C GLN A 324 0.36 -10.63 -9.94
N ASN A 325 -0.75 -10.93 -9.25
CA ASN A 325 -1.63 -12.02 -9.61
C ASN A 325 -2.63 -11.55 -10.69
N THR A 326 -2.53 -12.14 -11.88
CA THR A 326 -3.30 -11.70 -13.06
C THR A 326 -4.81 -11.76 -12.86
N GLU A 327 -5.35 -12.79 -12.20
CA GLU A 327 -6.80 -12.93 -11.97
C GLU A 327 -7.32 -11.94 -10.92
N LEU A 328 -6.52 -11.68 -9.89
CA LEU A 328 -6.83 -10.65 -8.90
C LEU A 328 -6.78 -9.26 -9.55
N ALA A 329 -5.76 -8.98 -10.37
CA ALA A 329 -5.63 -7.73 -11.12
C ALA A 329 -6.83 -7.47 -12.04
N LYS A 330 -7.28 -8.49 -12.79
CA LYS A 330 -8.50 -8.42 -13.62
C LYS A 330 -9.71 -7.99 -12.80
N THR A 331 -9.94 -8.64 -11.66
CA THR A 331 -11.07 -8.38 -10.79
C THR A 331 -11.01 -6.97 -10.17
N MET A 332 -9.84 -6.56 -9.67
CA MET A 332 -9.61 -5.23 -9.10
C MET A 332 -9.84 -4.12 -10.12
N LEU A 333 -9.41 -4.33 -11.36
CA LEU A 333 -9.58 -3.36 -12.42
C LEU A 333 -11.05 -3.26 -12.84
N CYS A 334 -11.80 -4.37 -12.93
CA CYS A 334 -13.26 -4.33 -13.13
C CYS A 334 -13.98 -3.49 -12.06
N PHE A 335 -13.67 -3.71 -10.77
CA PHE A 335 -14.24 -2.89 -9.69
C PHE A 335 -13.85 -1.42 -9.79
N THR A 336 -12.59 -1.14 -10.12
CA THR A 336 -12.13 0.24 -10.36
C THR A 336 -12.96 0.91 -11.45
N MET A 337 -13.22 0.22 -12.57
CA MET A 337 -14.02 0.75 -13.67
C MET A 337 -15.47 0.97 -13.25
N ASP A 338 -16.07 0.04 -12.51
CA ASP A 338 -17.43 0.19 -12.00
C ASP A 338 -17.56 1.39 -11.05
N CYS A 339 -16.59 1.58 -10.14
CA CYS A 339 -16.54 2.73 -9.25
C CYS A 339 -16.38 4.06 -10.00
N ILE A 340 -15.50 4.09 -11.01
CA ILE A 340 -15.30 5.28 -11.86
C ILE A 340 -16.60 5.63 -12.59
N LEU A 341 -17.24 4.67 -13.25
CA LEU A 341 -18.52 4.86 -13.93
C LEU A 341 -19.65 5.24 -12.96
N GLY A 342 -19.52 4.90 -11.68
CA GLY A 342 -20.39 5.34 -10.60
C GLY A 342 -20.10 6.75 -10.07
N GLY A 343 -19.12 7.48 -10.63
CA GLY A 343 -18.76 8.84 -10.22
C GLY A 343 -17.81 8.90 -9.03
N ALA A 344 -17.06 7.83 -8.73
CA ALA A 344 -16.21 7.79 -7.54
C ALA A 344 -15.06 8.81 -7.55
N LEU A 345 -14.71 9.44 -8.67
CA LEU A 345 -13.66 10.47 -8.71
C LEU A 345 -14.24 11.90 -8.77
N GLU A 346 -15.47 12.04 -9.25
CA GLU A 346 -16.17 13.30 -9.49
C GLU A 346 -17.02 13.73 -8.28
N ILE A 347 -17.54 12.76 -7.51
CA ILE A 347 -18.35 13.02 -6.32
C ILE A 347 -17.41 13.44 -5.18
N PHE A 348 -17.19 14.75 -5.09
CA PHE A 348 -16.55 15.36 -3.94
C PHE A 348 -17.50 15.32 -2.75
N PRO A 349 -17.07 14.78 -1.58
CA PRO A 349 -17.85 14.90 -0.37
C PRO A 349 -18.12 16.38 -0.09
N SER A 350 -19.38 16.75 0.10
CA SER A 350 -19.72 18.04 0.68
C SER A 350 -19.05 18.12 2.04
N MET A 351 -18.33 19.21 2.34
CA MET A 351 -17.86 19.52 3.69
C MET A 351 -19.09 19.82 4.56
N ASP A 352 -19.85 18.79 4.88
CA ASP A 352 -20.73 18.84 6.02
C ASP A 352 -19.85 18.45 7.20
N THR A 353 -19.35 19.46 7.91
CA THR A 353 -18.47 19.28 9.07
C THR A 353 -19.08 18.34 10.11
N VAL A 354 -20.41 18.20 10.11
CA VAL A 354 -21.18 17.27 10.92
C VAL A 354 -20.99 15.82 10.48
N SER A 355 -20.99 15.51 9.19
CA SER A 355 -20.82 14.13 8.70
C SER A 355 -19.37 13.64 8.80
N ILE A 356 -18.39 14.54 8.63
CA ILE A 356 -16.96 14.24 8.90
C ILE A 356 -16.72 14.03 10.41
N GLN A 357 -17.45 14.73 11.28
CA GLN A 357 -17.43 14.48 12.72
C GLN A 357 -18.15 13.17 13.09
N GLN A 358 -19.23 12.80 12.40
CA GLN A 358 -19.92 11.52 12.58
C GLN A 358 -19.09 10.32 12.10
N GLU A 359 -18.31 10.45 11.01
CA GLU A 359 -17.36 9.42 10.57
C GLU A 359 -16.22 9.16 11.58
N ARG A 360 -15.97 10.09 12.51
CA ARG A 360 -15.03 9.92 13.62
C ARG A 360 -15.64 9.24 14.83
N GLN A 361 -16.97 9.09 14.88
CA GLN A 361 -17.69 8.45 15.99
C GLN A 361 -17.83 6.94 15.74
N SER A 362 -17.92 6.17 16.84
CA SER A 362 -18.05 4.71 16.73
C SER A 362 -19.39 4.33 16.09
N LEU A 363 -19.46 3.16 15.45
CA LEU A 363 -20.71 2.62 14.91
C LEU A 363 -21.82 2.51 15.97
N LEU A 364 -21.48 2.40 17.26
CA LEU A 364 -22.43 2.35 18.37
C LEU A 364 -22.98 3.75 18.74
N ASP A 365 -22.14 4.78 18.65
CA ASP A 365 -22.51 6.18 18.88
C ASP A 365 -23.41 6.71 17.76
N GLN A 366 -23.18 6.23 16.53
CA GLN A 366 -24.04 6.54 15.38
C GLN A 366 -25.44 5.93 15.51
N VAL A 367 -25.56 4.76 16.15
CA VAL A 367 -26.85 4.08 16.38
C VAL A 367 -27.63 4.69 17.54
N THR A 368 -26.95 5.23 18.55
CA THR A 368 -27.60 5.82 19.75
C THR A 368 -28.06 7.26 19.57
N GLN A 369 -27.53 8.00 18.59
CA GLN A 369 -27.96 9.38 18.30
C GLN A 369 -29.28 9.50 17.51
N HIS A 370 -29.83 8.39 17.01
CA HIS A 370 -31.06 8.43 16.20
C HIS A 370 -32.37 8.58 16.99
N ASP A 371 -32.33 8.67 18.31
CA ASP A 371 -33.54 8.74 19.15
C ASP A 371 -34.12 10.15 19.36
N TYR A 372 -33.53 11.22 18.81
CA TYR A 372 -33.93 12.62 19.11
C TYR A 372 -34.07 13.57 17.90
N LEU A 373 -34.62 13.13 16.77
CA LEU A 373 -34.97 14.06 15.68
C LEU A 373 -36.47 14.00 15.33
N PRO A 374 -37.20 15.14 15.38
CA PRO A 374 -38.59 15.18 14.94
C PRO A 374 -38.69 14.99 13.42
N PRO A 375 -39.79 14.42 12.90
CA PRO A 375 -39.92 14.08 11.50
C PRO A 375 -39.92 15.34 10.62
N PRO A 376 -39.18 15.36 9.48
CA PRO A 376 -39.16 16.52 8.60
C PRO A 376 -40.49 16.62 7.84
N MET A 377 -41.08 17.82 7.84
CA MET A 377 -42.23 18.13 7.00
C MET A 377 -41.86 18.08 5.50
N PRO A 378 -42.75 17.60 4.63
CA PRO A 378 -42.46 17.46 3.20
C PRO A 378 -42.53 18.83 2.53
N THR A 379 -41.38 19.39 2.16
CA THR A 379 -41.32 20.53 1.24
C THR A 379 -40.85 20.08 -0.14
N SER A 380 -41.49 20.67 -1.14
CA SER A 380 -41.45 20.30 -2.55
C SER A 380 -40.08 20.51 -3.19
N LYS A 381 -39.70 19.52 -4.00
CA LYS A 381 -38.48 19.33 -4.83
C LYS A 381 -37.30 18.69 -4.07
N PRO A 382 -36.69 17.63 -4.64
CA PRO A 382 -35.47 17.04 -4.07
C PRO A 382 -34.38 18.13 -3.98
N PRO A 383 -33.51 18.09 -2.96
CA PRO A 383 -32.41 19.03 -2.85
C PRO A 383 -31.58 18.98 -4.13
N GLN A 384 -31.53 20.11 -4.84
CA GLN A 384 -30.54 20.31 -5.89
C GLN A 384 -29.20 20.52 -5.19
N PHE A 385 -28.42 19.45 -5.10
CA PHE A 385 -27.08 19.48 -4.54
C PHE A 385 -26.20 20.39 -5.41
N ILE A 386 -25.93 21.61 -4.93
CA ILE A 386 -24.87 22.45 -5.46
C ILE A 386 -23.67 22.24 -4.53
N THR A 387 -22.64 21.54 -5.02
CA THR A 387 -21.37 21.32 -4.32
C THR A 387 -20.57 22.63 -4.24
N CYS A 388 -20.97 23.50 -3.32
CA CYS A 388 -20.20 24.69 -2.94
C CYS A 388 -19.22 24.36 -1.81
N LEU A 389 -18.18 23.59 -2.13
CA LEU A 389 -16.92 23.72 -1.42
C LEU A 389 -16.30 25.07 -1.81
N SER A 390 -16.01 25.95 -0.84
CA SER A 390 -15.36 27.27 -1.04
C SER A 390 -13.88 27.14 -1.41
N TRP A 391 -13.59 26.26 -2.35
CA TRP A 391 -12.27 26.06 -2.91
C TRP A 391 -12.21 26.97 -4.13
N THR A 392 -11.09 27.66 -4.36
CA THR A 392 -10.88 28.26 -5.68
C THR A 392 -10.99 27.14 -6.72
N GLN A 393 -11.68 27.42 -7.83
CA GLN A 393 -11.97 26.44 -8.89
C GLN A 393 -10.70 25.67 -9.31
N ASP A 394 -9.56 26.37 -9.33
CA ASP A 394 -8.23 25.83 -9.62
C ASP A 394 -7.80 24.67 -8.70
N ILE A 395 -8.10 24.72 -7.39
CA ILE A 395 -7.66 23.66 -6.46
C ILE A 395 -8.50 22.40 -6.70
N ARG A 396 -9.80 22.53 -6.98
CA ARG A 396 -10.68 21.38 -7.26
C ARG A 396 -10.24 20.63 -8.50
N ASP A 397 -9.85 21.37 -9.55
CA ASP A 397 -9.37 20.79 -10.80
C ASP A 397 -8.00 20.10 -10.62
N CYS A 398 -7.09 20.69 -9.82
CA CYS A 398 -5.83 20.03 -9.44
C CYS A 398 -6.05 18.74 -8.65
N VAL A 399 -6.96 18.75 -7.67
CA VAL A 399 -7.35 17.58 -6.88
C VAL A 399 -7.92 16.48 -7.76
N TYR A 400 -8.85 16.83 -8.65
CA TYR A 400 -9.47 15.90 -9.56
C TYR A 400 -8.43 15.25 -10.48
N THR A 401 -7.56 16.08 -11.06
CA THR A 401 -6.48 15.61 -11.95
C THR A 401 -5.50 14.69 -11.23
N ASP A 402 -5.12 15.00 -9.99
CA ASP A 402 -4.22 14.15 -9.20
C ASP A 402 -4.90 12.83 -8.78
N ASN A 403 -6.19 12.84 -8.42
CA ASN A 403 -6.96 11.63 -8.11
C ASN A 403 -6.98 10.67 -9.31
N ILE A 404 -7.22 11.23 -10.50
CA ILE A 404 -7.22 10.52 -11.77
C ILE A 404 -5.85 9.91 -12.04
N ALA A 405 -4.78 10.71 -11.96
CA ALA A 405 -3.43 10.26 -12.25
C ALA A 405 -2.97 9.13 -11.31
N ARG A 406 -3.23 9.28 -10.01
CA ARG A 406 -2.89 8.27 -8.99
C ARG A 406 -3.68 6.98 -9.18
N THR A 407 -4.99 7.06 -9.39
CA THR A 407 -5.81 5.87 -9.62
C THR A 407 -5.37 5.13 -10.90
N ALA A 408 -5.08 5.86 -11.98
CA ALA A 408 -4.55 5.25 -13.19
C ALA A 408 -3.20 4.57 -12.94
N SER A 409 -2.33 5.14 -12.10
CA SER A 409 -0.98 4.62 -11.83
C SER A 409 -0.95 3.27 -11.10
N LEU A 410 -2.02 2.89 -10.38
CA LEU A 410 -2.14 1.59 -9.71
C LEU A 410 -1.97 0.41 -10.65
N PHE A 411 -2.29 0.62 -11.93
CA PHE A 411 -2.36 -0.43 -12.95
C PHE A 411 -1.27 -0.27 -14.02
N ASN A 412 -0.16 0.40 -13.67
CA ASN A 412 1.02 0.51 -14.54
C ASN A 412 1.76 -0.83 -14.63
N GLY A 413 2.18 -1.21 -15.85
CA GLY A 413 3.04 -2.39 -16.06
C GLY A 413 2.33 -3.75 -16.00
N LEU A 414 1.00 -3.77 -16.13
CA LEU A 414 0.22 -5.01 -16.15
C LEU A 414 0.35 -5.80 -17.47
N SER A 415 0.10 -7.11 -17.40
CA SER A 415 0.06 -8.02 -18.56
C SER A 415 -1.01 -7.62 -19.58
N THR A 416 -0.73 -7.85 -20.86
CA THR A 416 -1.66 -7.64 -21.99
C THR A 416 -2.93 -8.48 -21.91
N ASP A 417 -2.93 -9.59 -21.17
CA ASP A 417 -4.09 -10.47 -20.99
C ASP A 417 -5.19 -9.78 -20.17
N ILE A 418 -4.81 -8.84 -19.32
CA ILE A 418 -5.75 -8.03 -18.51
C ILE A 418 -6.52 -7.08 -19.44
N ASN A 419 -5.90 -6.60 -20.52
CA ASN A 419 -6.50 -5.64 -21.47
C ASN A 419 -7.78 -6.18 -22.09
N HIS A 420 -7.76 -7.44 -22.54
CA HIS A 420 -8.92 -8.10 -23.14
C HIS A 420 -10.05 -8.28 -22.12
N HIS A 421 -9.71 -8.59 -20.87
CA HIS A 421 -10.70 -8.78 -19.81
C HIS A 421 -11.44 -7.48 -19.46
N VAL A 422 -10.70 -6.37 -19.32
CA VAL A 422 -11.28 -5.05 -19.01
C VAL A 422 -12.23 -4.61 -20.11
N LEU A 423 -11.80 -4.75 -21.36
CA LEU A 423 -12.66 -4.43 -22.49
C LEU A 423 -13.86 -5.35 -22.54
N SER A 424 -13.71 -6.66 -22.33
CA SER A 424 -14.84 -7.58 -22.24
C SER A 424 -15.84 -7.18 -21.14
N HIS A 425 -15.36 -6.69 -19.99
CA HIS A 425 -16.21 -6.20 -18.92
C HIS A 425 -16.97 -4.93 -19.33
N LEU A 426 -16.29 -3.94 -19.92
CA LEU A 426 -16.95 -2.73 -20.43
C LEU A 426 -17.98 -3.05 -21.54
N LEU A 427 -17.64 -3.95 -22.46
CA LEU A 427 -18.55 -4.40 -23.51
C LEU A 427 -19.77 -5.12 -22.93
N ARG A 428 -19.61 -5.85 -21.82
CA ARG A 428 -20.74 -6.48 -21.11
C ARG A 428 -21.65 -5.43 -20.46
N LEU A 429 -21.08 -4.36 -19.91
CA LEU A 429 -21.85 -3.28 -19.28
C LEU A 429 -22.61 -2.44 -20.31
N TRP A 430 -21.93 -2.07 -21.40
CA TRP A 430 -22.49 -1.16 -22.40
C TRP A 430 -23.28 -1.85 -23.49
N GLN A 431 -23.03 -3.15 -23.73
CA GLN A 431 -23.66 -3.95 -24.77
C GLN A 431 -23.73 -3.20 -26.12
N PRO A 432 -22.58 -2.76 -26.67
CA PRO A 432 -22.57 -1.95 -27.88
C PRO A 432 -23.18 -2.74 -29.04
N ILE A 433 -24.05 -2.08 -29.79
CA ILE A 433 -24.68 -2.67 -30.95
C ILE A 433 -23.66 -2.64 -32.08
N SER A 434 -23.48 -3.78 -32.73
CA SER A 434 -22.65 -3.86 -33.93
C SER A 434 -23.39 -3.21 -35.09
N VAL A 435 -22.93 -2.03 -35.50
CA VAL A 435 -23.54 -1.22 -36.55
C VAL A 435 -22.46 -0.76 -37.51
N SER A 436 -22.73 -0.87 -38.82
CA SER A 436 -21.82 -0.36 -39.84
C SER A 436 -21.65 1.15 -39.73
N PHE A 437 -20.42 1.65 -39.92
CA PHE A 437 -20.15 3.10 -39.99
C PHE A 437 -20.98 3.78 -41.08
N ASN A 438 -21.39 3.06 -42.14
CA ASN A 438 -22.17 3.63 -43.23
C ASN A 438 -23.58 4.09 -42.81
N THR A 439 -24.15 3.55 -41.73
CA THR A 439 -25.49 3.95 -41.28
C THR A 439 -25.53 5.38 -40.71
N TYR A 440 -24.37 6.00 -40.48
CA TYR A 440 -24.29 7.34 -39.89
C TYR A 440 -24.10 8.43 -40.94
N HIS A 441 -23.88 8.09 -42.22
CA HIS A 441 -23.61 9.08 -43.28
C HIS A 441 -24.72 10.12 -43.42
N ASP A 442 -25.97 9.72 -43.19
CA ASP A 442 -27.14 10.60 -43.36
C ASP A 442 -27.46 11.44 -42.11
N VAL A 443 -26.83 11.16 -40.97
CA VAL A 443 -27.16 11.76 -39.67
C VAL A 443 -26.00 12.50 -39.02
N LEU A 444 -24.75 12.08 -39.24
CA LEU A 444 -23.58 12.83 -38.80
C LEU A 444 -23.32 14.04 -39.73
N PRO A 445 -22.74 15.13 -39.20
CA PRO A 445 -22.32 15.32 -37.81
C PRO A 445 -23.43 15.91 -36.91
N MET A 446 -24.68 15.90 -37.36
CA MET A 446 -25.77 16.66 -36.71
C MET A 446 -26.47 15.88 -35.61
N ASN A 447 -26.43 14.55 -35.62
CA ASN A 447 -27.17 13.72 -34.66
C ASN A 447 -26.49 12.37 -34.39
N ILE A 448 -26.79 11.79 -33.23
CA ILE A 448 -26.40 10.43 -32.82
C ILE A 448 -27.65 9.53 -32.88
N PRO A 449 -27.75 8.61 -33.84
CA PRO A 449 -28.98 7.84 -34.08
C PRO A 449 -29.25 6.75 -33.03
N TYR A 450 -28.23 6.26 -32.30
CA TYR A 450 -28.38 5.15 -31.36
C TYR A 450 -28.08 5.58 -29.92
N GLN A 451 -28.98 5.21 -29.00
CA GLN A 451 -28.86 5.54 -27.58
C GLN A 451 -27.60 4.95 -26.92
N ASN A 452 -27.16 3.75 -27.32
CA ASN A 452 -25.97 3.12 -26.76
C ASN A 452 -24.70 3.96 -27.03
N ASP A 453 -24.64 4.65 -28.17
CA ASP A 453 -23.49 5.49 -28.50
C ASP A 453 -23.46 6.76 -27.67
N ILE A 454 -24.64 7.31 -27.37
CA ILE A 454 -24.79 8.45 -26.46
C ILE A 454 -24.35 8.03 -25.06
N MET A 455 -24.75 6.85 -24.59
CA MET A 455 -24.34 6.33 -23.27
C MET A 455 -22.84 6.09 -23.19
N ILE A 456 -22.24 5.42 -24.17
CA ILE A 456 -20.80 5.13 -24.19
C ILE A 456 -20.00 6.43 -24.33
N GLY A 457 -20.32 7.27 -25.33
CA GLY A 457 -19.63 8.55 -25.53
C GLY A 457 -19.79 9.51 -24.34
N GLY A 458 -21.00 9.54 -23.75
CA GLY A 458 -21.29 10.28 -22.53
C GLY A 458 -20.43 9.83 -21.34
N ALA A 459 -20.24 8.52 -21.15
CA ALA A 459 -19.39 8.01 -20.08
C ALA A 459 -17.94 8.52 -20.16
N PHE A 460 -17.38 8.68 -21.36
CA PHE A 460 -16.02 9.21 -21.53
C PHE A 460 -15.91 10.72 -21.32
N LYS A 461 -16.98 11.46 -21.62
CA LYS A 461 -17.08 12.88 -21.27
C LYS A 461 -17.22 13.05 -19.75
N ASP A 462 -18.08 12.26 -19.13
CA ASP A 462 -18.41 12.40 -17.71
C ASP A 462 -17.27 11.85 -16.83
N HIS A 463 -16.47 10.90 -17.36
CA HIS A 463 -15.34 10.26 -16.68
C HIS A 463 -14.07 10.21 -17.55
N PRO A 464 -13.32 11.33 -17.71
CA PRO A 464 -12.14 11.41 -18.60
C PRO A 464 -10.98 10.48 -18.19
N VAL A 465 -10.97 9.98 -16.95
CA VAL A 465 -10.01 8.95 -16.48
C VAL A 465 -10.07 7.68 -17.30
N LEU A 466 -11.23 7.36 -17.91
CA LEU A 466 -11.40 6.19 -18.75
C LEU A 466 -10.40 6.19 -19.90
N PHE A 467 -10.08 7.36 -20.48
CA PHE A 467 -9.06 7.47 -21.51
C PHE A 467 -7.67 7.09 -20.98
N LEU A 468 -7.26 7.56 -19.79
CA LEU A 468 -5.93 7.22 -19.24
C LEU A 468 -5.78 5.74 -18.89
N ILE A 469 -6.87 5.10 -18.47
CA ILE A 469 -6.88 3.66 -18.21
C ILE A 469 -6.84 2.92 -19.54
N LEU A 470 -7.68 3.28 -20.51
CA LEU A 470 -7.83 2.54 -21.77
C LEU A 470 -6.72 2.81 -22.79
N GLU A 471 -6.03 3.94 -22.75
CA GLU A 471 -4.82 4.19 -23.56
C GLU A 471 -3.75 3.13 -23.30
N LYS A 472 -3.60 2.68 -22.05
CA LYS A 472 -2.71 1.59 -21.64
C LYS A 472 -3.12 0.24 -22.24
N TYR A 473 -4.38 0.14 -22.68
CA TYR A 473 -5.03 -1.06 -23.19
C TYR A 473 -5.48 -0.93 -24.66
N SER A 474 -4.98 0.09 -25.37
CA SER A 474 -5.39 0.48 -26.74
C SER A 474 -5.29 -0.63 -27.78
N MET A 475 -4.41 -1.62 -27.59
CA MET A 475 -4.22 -2.75 -28.53
C MET A 475 -5.42 -3.71 -28.64
N ALA A 476 -6.33 -3.72 -27.66
CA ALA A 476 -7.46 -4.65 -27.62
C ALA A 476 -8.80 -3.99 -28.01
N GLN A 477 -8.79 -2.73 -28.47
CA GLN A 477 -9.99 -1.94 -28.76
C GLN A 477 -10.93 -2.58 -29.79
N THR A 478 -12.24 -2.42 -29.59
CA THR A 478 -13.26 -2.86 -30.56
C THR A 478 -13.73 -1.71 -31.44
N ARG A 479 -14.09 -2.04 -32.69
CA ARG A 479 -14.63 -1.07 -33.65
C ARG A 479 -15.89 -0.38 -33.12
N ASP A 480 -16.75 -1.10 -32.44
CA ASP A 480 -18.02 -0.55 -31.92
C ASP A 480 -17.80 0.45 -30.77
N MET A 481 -16.80 0.20 -29.91
CA MET A 481 -16.45 1.13 -28.84
C MET A 481 -15.84 2.42 -29.41
N VAL A 482 -14.87 2.29 -30.32
CA VAL A 482 -14.26 3.43 -31.03
C VAL A 482 -15.33 4.26 -31.74
N ARG A 483 -16.24 3.59 -32.47
CA ARG A 483 -17.37 4.23 -33.17
C ARG A 483 -18.22 5.05 -32.21
N SER A 484 -18.62 4.45 -31.08
CA SER A 484 -19.50 5.07 -30.10
C SER A 484 -18.89 6.33 -29.48
N ILE A 485 -17.60 6.28 -29.11
CA ILE A 485 -16.89 7.44 -28.56
C ILE A 485 -16.69 8.51 -29.63
N LEU A 486 -16.26 8.12 -30.84
CA LEU A 486 -15.95 9.06 -31.92
C LEU A 486 -17.18 9.83 -32.40
N VAL A 487 -18.32 9.17 -32.56
CA VAL A 487 -19.59 9.81 -32.93
C VAL A 487 -19.96 10.92 -31.95
N TYR A 488 -19.77 10.67 -30.66
CA TYR A 488 -20.05 11.66 -29.62
C TYR A 488 -19.23 12.94 -29.79
N PHE A 489 -17.92 12.82 -29.94
CA PHE A 489 -17.03 13.97 -30.13
C PHE A 489 -17.26 14.68 -31.48
N ILE A 490 -17.56 13.95 -32.56
CA ILE A 490 -17.95 14.56 -33.83
C ILE A 490 -19.16 15.46 -33.65
N VAL A 491 -20.21 14.98 -33.00
CA VAL A 491 -21.43 15.76 -32.79
C VAL A 491 -21.18 16.95 -31.86
N PHE A 492 -20.43 16.76 -30.78
CA PHE A 492 -20.06 17.85 -29.85
C PHE A 492 -19.44 19.06 -30.57
N TRP A 493 -18.41 18.84 -31.39
CA TRP A 493 -17.72 19.93 -32.10
C TRP A 493 -18.58 20.61 -33.19
N HIS A 494 -19.67 19.97 -33.62
CA HIS A 494 -20.62 20.51 -34.60
C HIS A 494 -21.90 21.07 -33.97
N MET A 495 -22.06 21.03 -32.64
CA MET A 495 -23.20 21.67 -31.97
C MET A 495 -23.25 23.16 -32.29
N LYS A 496 -24.45 23.73 -32.43
CA LYS A 496 -24.65 25.12 -32.86
C LYS A 496 -23.96 26.12 -31.93
N GLU A 497 -23.90 25.78 -30.66
CA GLU A 497 -23.28 26.53 -29.56
C GLU A 497 -21.75 26.46 -29.59
N VAL A 498 -21.18 25.41 -30.20
CA VAL A 498 -19.74 25.09 -30.16
C VAL A 498 -19.06 25.44 -31.49
N VAL A 499 -19.69 25.12 -32.63
CA VAL A 499 -19.08 25.14 -33.97
C VAL A 499 -18.52 26.51 -34.39
N ASN A 500 -19.10 27.59 -33.90
CA ASN A 500 -18.70 28.96 -34.27
C ASN A 500 -17.55 29.51 -33.41
N VAL A 501 -17.07 28.74 -32.44
CA VAL A 501 -16.01 29.20 -31.53
C VAL A 501 -14.66 29.23 -32.26
N PRO A 502 -13.93 30.36 -32.19
CA PRO A 502 -12.75 30.59 -33.01
C PRO A 502 -11.52 29.78 -32.60
N THR A 503 -11.52 29.18 -31.40
CA THR A 503 -10.46 28.29 -30.90
C THR A 503 -11.06 27.15 -30.08
N THR A 504 -10.54 25.94 -30.26
CA THR A 504 -10.90 24.75 -29.47
C THR A 504 -10.52 24.86 -28.00
N LEU A 505 -9.56 25.74 -27.65
CA LEU A 505 -9.14 25.99 -26.27
C LEU A 505 -10.24 26.51 -25.36
N SER A 506 -11.30 27.11 -25.92
CA SER A 506 -12.49 27.48 -25.17
C SER A 506 -13.20 26.27 -24.53
N PHE A 507 -12.93 25.06 -25.03
CA PHE A 507 -13.39 23.79 -24.51
C PHE A 507 -12.19 22.88 -24.21
N ALA A 508 -11.27 23.36 -23.36
CA ALA A 508 -10.00 22.69 -23.07
C ALA A 508 -10.14 21.22 -22.62
N THR A 509 -11.16 20.90 -21.82
CA THR A 509 -11.44 19.52 -21.38
C THR A 509 -11.79 18.61 -22.55
N GLN A 510 -12.74 19.02 -23.41
CA GLN A 510 -13.13 18.23 -24.58
C GLN A 510 -12.02 18.17 -25.63
N LEU A 511 -11.17 19.20 -25.71
CA LEU A 511 -9.97 19.19 -26.54
C LEU A 511 -8.99 18.12 -26.06
N GLU A 512 -8.68 18.07 -24.76
CA GLU A 512 -7.83 17.05 -24.17
C GLU A 512 -8.39 15.64 -24.39
N GLU A 513 -9.69 15.44 -24.15
CA GLU A 513 -10.38 14.16 -24.44
C GLU A 513 -10.30 13.79 -25.92
N THR A 514 -10.42 14.76 -26.84
CA THR A 514 -10.28 14.53 -28.28
C THR A 514 -8.86 14.11 -28.65
N ILE A 515 -7.83 14.72 -28.03
CA ILE A 515 -6.43 14.33 -28.22
C ILE A 515 -6.21 12.89 -27.75
N ARG A 516 -6.74 12.55 -26.56
CA ARG A 516 -6.66 11.21 -25.98
C ARG A 516 -7.41 10.16 -26.79
N LEU A 517 -8.56 10.52 -27.37
CA LEU A 517 -9.29 9.67 -28.32
C LEU A 517 -8.42 9.35 -29.54
N VAL A 518 -7.72 10.34 -30.12
CA VAL A 518 -6.80 10.10 -31.24
C VAL A 518 -5.63 9.20 -30.83
N ALA A 519 -5.07 9.41 -29.63
CA ALA A 519 -4.02 8.55 -29.09
C ALA A 519 -4.51 7.10 -28.87
N PHE A 520 -5.73 6.93 -28.34
CA PHE A 520 -6.38 5.64 -28.17
C PHE A 520 -6.56 4.90 -29.51
N MET A 521 -6.90 5.63 -30.57
CA MET A 521 -7.05 5.09 -31.93
C MET A 521 -5.72 4.86 -32.68
N LYS A 522 -4.56 5.12 -32.07
CA LYS A 522 -3.23 4.93 -32.70
C LYS A 522 -3.03 3.56 -33.38
N PRO A 523 -3.50 2.42 -32.82
CA PRO A 523 -3.31 1.11 -33.47
C PRO A 523 -4.07 0.93 -34.80
N ILE A 524 -5.10 1.73 -35.06
CA ILE A 524 -5.97 1.60 -36.24
C ILE A 524 -5.86 2.78 -37.21
N LEU A 525 -5.36 3.93 -36.75
CA LEU A 525 -5.17 5.13 -37.58
C LEU A 525 -3.78 5.18 -38.21
N PRO A 526 -3.65 5.75 -39.42
CA PRO A 526 -2.36 6.00 -40.04
C PRO A 526 -1.61 7.07 -39.25
N GLU A 527 -0.29 6.94 -39.19
CA GLU A 527 0.60 7.80 -38.39
C GLU A 527 0.37 9.30 -38.63
N PHE A 528 0.14 9.71 -39.88
CA PHE A 528 -0.19 11.09 -40.21
C PHE A 528 -1.39 11.62 -39.43
N LEU A 529 -2.50 10.87 -39.34
CA LEU A 529 -3.71 11.29 -38.61
C LEU A 529 -3.52 11.23 -37.09
N VAL A 530 -2.66 10.34 -36.59
CA VAL A 530 -2.31 10.32 -35.16
C VAL A 530 -1.50 11.57 -34.79
N ASN A 531 -0.60 11.98 -35.67
CA ASN A 531 0.30 13.11 -35.45
C ASN A 531 -0.35 14.48 -35.66
N THR A 532 -1.64 14.57 -36.00
CA THR A 532 -2.34 15.86 -36.12
C THR A 532 -2.70 16.49 -34.77
N HIS A 533 -2.68 15.73 -33.67
CA HIS A 533 -3.09 16.20 -32.34
C HIS A 533 -2.40 17.51 -31.86
N PRO A 534 -1.11 17.80 -32.17
CA PRO A 534 -0.47 19.06 -31.76
C PRO A 534 -1.09 20.29 -32.43
N LEU A 535 -1.83 20.11 -33.54
CA LEU A 535 -2.50 21.19 -34.25
C LEU A 535 -3.86 21.54 -33.62
N PHE A 536 -4.49 20.62 -32.90
CA PHE A 536 -5.87 20.78 -32.42
C PHE A 536 -6.10 22.03 -31.56
N PRO A 537 -5.18 22.47 -30.67
CA PRO A 537 -5.35 23.69 -29.88
C PRO A 537 -5.44 24.99 -30.72
N PHE A 538 -4.96 24.97 -31.97
CA PHE A 538 -4.94 26.13 -32.86
C PHE A 538 -6.15 26.20 -33.79
N MET A 539 -6.91 25.11 -33.88
CA MET A 539 -8.05 24.95 -34.76
C MET A 539 -9.27 25.69 -34.21
N SER A 540 -10.19 26.10 -35.09
CA SER A 540 -11.55 26.42 -34.65
C SER A 540 -12.30 25.15 -34.27
N ALA A 541 -13.39 25.27 -33.52
CA ALA A 541 -14.24 24.13 -33.18
C ALA A 541 -14.74 23.40 -34.44
N LYS A 542 -15.16 24.17 -35.46
CA LYS A 542 -15.53 23.64 -36.78
C LYS A 542 -14.40 22.86 -37.44
N ASP A 543 -13.19 23.40 -37.46
CA ASP A 543 -12.05 22.73 -38.11
C ASP A 543 -11.74 21.41 -37.40
N LEU A 544 -11.75 21.37 -36.07
CA LEU A 544 -11.56 20.13 -35.31
C LEU A 544 -12.67 19.11 -35.58
N GLY A 545 -13.94 19.55 -35.60
CA GLY A 545 -15.06 18.72 -36.00
C GLY A 545 -14.90 18.14 -37.41
N ASP A 546 -14.52 18.98 -38.38
CA ASP A 546 -14.29 18.58 -39.77
C ASP A 546 -13.10 17.60 -39.90
N ILE A 547 -12.06 17.71 -39.06
CA ILE A 547 -10.96 16.73 -39.01
C ILE A 547 -11.49 15.36 -38.53
N LEU A 548 -12.25 15.34 -37.42
CA LEU A 548 -12.81 14.10 -36.89
C LEU A 548 -13.77 13.45 -37.89
N PHE A 549 -14.61 14.24 -38.57
CA PHE A 549 -15.65 13.71 -39.45
C PHE A 549 -15.15 13.44 -40.89
N ARG A 550 -14.48 14.40 -41.53
CA ARG A 550 -14.10 14.28 -42.95
C ARG A 550 -12.80 13.52 -43.19
N MET A 551 -12.02 13.27 -42.14
CA MET A 551 -10.72 12.58 -42.27
C MET A 551 -10.69 11.30 -41.44
N ILE A 552 -10.90 11.39 -40.12
CA ILE A 552 -10.81 10.22 -39.23
C ILE A 552 -12.00 9.27 -39.45
N TRP A 553 -13.23 9.75 -39.40
CA TRP A 553 -14.42 8.95 -39.65
C TRP A 553 -14.49 8.42 -41.09
N ASP A 554 -14.15 9.25 -42.08
CA ASP A 554 -14.06 8.84 -43.49
C ASP A 554 -13.03 7.69 -43.68
N TYR A 555 -11.88 7.74 -43.00
CA TYR A 555 -10.89 6.67 -43.03
C TYR A 555 -11.41 5.36 -42.39
N LEU A 556 -12.00 5.45 -41.19
CA LEU A 556 -12.50 4.28 -40.46
C LEU A 556 -13.68 3.60 -41.18
N SER A 557 -14.60 4.41 -41.72
CA SER A 557 -15.74 3.90 -42.50
C SER A 557 -15.27 3.18 -43.76
N TRP A 558 -14.28 3.72 -44.47
CA TRP A 558 -13.69 3.11 -45.65
C TRP A 558 -13.01 1.75 -45.34
N GLN A 559 -12.20 1.68 -44.28
CA GLN A 559 -11.62 0.40 -43.85
C GLN A 559 -12.69 -0.65 -43.48
N SER A 560 -13.80 -0.21 -42.88
CA SER A 560 -14.86 -1.12 -42.43
C SER A 560 -15.66 -1.73 -43.58
N ALA A 561 -15.83 -1.00 -44.70
CA ALA A 561 -16.60 -1.43 -45.85
C ALA A 561 -15.95 -2.58 -46.65
N GLN A 562 -14.66 -2.86 -46.44
CA GLN A 562 -13.88 -3.82 -47.23
C GLN A 562 -13.68 -5.18 -46.53
N HIS A 563 -14.24 -5.39 -45.33
CA HIS A 563 -14.13 -6.67 -44.63
C HIS A 563 -15.32 -7.59 -44.94
N ILE A 564 -15.28 -8.27 -46.10
CA ILE A 564 -16.18 -9.38 -46.42
C ILE A 564 -15.47 -10.68 -46.00
N PRO A 565 -16.01 -11.48 -45.06
CA PRO A 565 -15.40 -12.75 -44.67
C PRO A 565 -15.24 -13.68 -45.88
N GLY A 566 -14.01 -14.13 -46.15
CA GLY A 566 -13.68 -15.04 -47.26
C GLY A 566 -13.22 -14.37 -48.57
N ILE A 567 -13.28 -13.04 -48.67
CA ILE A 567 -12.72 -12.28 -49.80
C ILE A 567 -11.69 -11.30 -49.23
N THR A 568 -10.40 -11.64 -49.30
CA THR A 568 -9.33 -10.68 -49.06
C THR A 568 -9.26 -9.72 -50.24
N GLN A 569 -10.10 -8.68 -50.25
CA GLN A 569 -9.81 -7.50 -51.04
C GLN A 569 -8.57 -6.84 -50.42
N HIS A 570 -7.39 -7.22 -50.91
CA HIS A 570 -6.15 -6.53 -50.58
C HIS A 570 -6.31 -5.07 -51.01
N MET A 571 -6.09 -4.15 -50.06
CA MET A 571 -6.09 -2.72 -50.32
C MET A 571 -5.19 -2.41 -51.52
N SER A 572 -5.70 -1.70 -52.51
CA SER A 572 -4.86 -1.02 -53.50
C SER A 572 -4.04 0.03 -52.75
N PRO A 573 -2.70 -0.08 -52.70
CA PRO A 573 -1.86 0.92 -52.05
C PRO A 573 -2.08 2.33 -52.63
N GLN A 574 -2.46 2.40 -53.92
CA GLN A 574 -2.70 3.65 -54.65
C GLN A 574 -3.94 4.40 -54.14
N ASP A 575 -5.02 3.69 -53.76
CA ASP A 575 -6.24 4.33 -53.25
C ASP A 575 -6.05 4.89 -51.84
N GLN A 576 -5.26 4.18 -51.01
CA GLN A 576 -4.88 4.67 -49.70
C GLN A 576 -3.99 5.91 -49.81
N GLU A 577 -2.98 5.88 -50.68
CA GLU A 577 -2.05 7.00 -50.89
C GLU A 577 -2.76 8.25 -51.40
N ALA A 578 -3.66 8.12 -52.39
CA ALA A 578 -4.45 9.23 -52.93
C ALA A 578 -5.35 9.88 -51.85
N ARG A 579 -5.95 9.06 -50.98
CA ARG A 579 -6.78 9.55 -49.87
C ARG A 579 -5.94 10.24 -48.79
N MET A 580 -4.77 9.69 -48.46
CA MET A 580 -3.84 10.32 -47.53
C MET A 580 -3.30 11.65 -48.05
N ASP A 581 -3.03 11.76 -49.36
CA ASP A 581 -2.64 13.03 -50.00
C ASP A 581 -3.79 14.06 -49.94
N LYS A 582 -5.03 13.64 -50.20
CA LYS A 582 -6.22 14.49 -50.01
C LYS A 582 -6.30 15.01 -48.57
N TYR A 583 -6.14 14.14 -47.58
CA TYR A 583 -6.15 14.51 -46.16
C TYR A 583 -5.02 15.50 -45.81
N ARG A 584 -3.79 15.26 -46.28
CA ARG A 584 -2.66 16.19 -46.08
C ARG A 584 -2.96 17.57 -46.66
N LYS A 585 -3.47 17.63 -47.89
CA LYS A 585 -3.83 18.89 -48.57
C LYS A 585 -4.94 19.65 -47.83
N THR A 586 -5.98 18.96 -47.37
CA THR A 586 -7.08 19.57 -46.61
C THR A 586 -6.58 20.13 -45.27
N MET A 587 -5.80 19.35 -44.52
CA MET A 587 -5.22 19.81 -43.24
C MET A 587 -4.29 21.01 -43.45
N LEU A 588 -3.41 20.97 -44.47
CA LEU A 588 -2.51 22.07 -44.77
C LEU A 588 -3.29 23.36 -45.09
N ALA A 589 -4.36 23.26 -45.87
CA ALA A 589 -5.21 24.41 -46.19
C ALA A 589 -5.89 25.00 -44.95
N MET A 590 -6.42 24.14 -44.06
CA MET A 590 -6.97 24.58 -42.76
C MET A 590 -5.91 25.30 -41.93
N CYS A 591 -4.73 24.72 -41.78
CA CYS A 591 -3.63 25.33 -41.03
C CYS A 591 -3.17 26.67 -41.62
N GLN A 592 -3.06 26.78 -42.96
CA GLN A 592 -2.70 28.04 -43.64
C GLN A 592 -3.76 29.12 -43.40
N GLN A 593 -5.04 28.77 -43.46
CA GLN A 593 -6.13 29.69 -43.14
C GLN A 593 -6.05 30.16 -41.67
N ARG A 594 -5.71 29.26 -40.74
CA ARG A 594 -5.52 29.59 -39.32
C ARG A 594 -4.30 30.47 -39.07
N LEU A 595 -3.20 30.29 -39.80
CA LEU A 595 -2.04 31.19 -39.71
C LEU A 595 -2.44 32.63 -40.05
N VAL A 596 -3.21 32.86 -41.11
CA VAL A 596 -3.71 34.19 -41.48
C VAL A 596 -4.53 34.82 -40.35
N VAL A 597 -5.39 34.03 -39.69
CA VAL A 597 -6.18 34.51 -38.54
C VAL A 597 -5.28 34.85 -37.34
N LEU A 598 -4.21 34.09 -37.13
CA LEU A 598 -3.28 34.23 -36.01
C LEU A 598 -2.15 35.24 -36.25
N GLU A 599 -2.07 35.92 -37.40
CA GLU A 599 -1.06 36.96 -37.67
C GLU A 599 -1.02 38.06 -36.59
N LYS A 600 -2.18 38.33 -35.97
CA LYS A 600 -2.33 39.31 -34.88
C LYS A 600 -1.85 38.78 -33.51
N ALA A 601 -1.51 37.51 -33.41
CA ALA A 601 -1.06 36.82 -32.20
C ALA A 601 0.28 36.10 -32.49
N PRO A 602 1.43 36.83 -32.48
CA PRO A 602 2.70 36.34 -33.03
C PRO A 602 3.23 35.07 -32.35
N GLN A 603 3.00 34.89 -31.04
CA GLN A 603 3.40 33.67 -30.33
C GLN A 603 2.60 32.44 -30.79
N TRP A 604 1.28 32.58 -30.98
CA TRP A 604 0.41 31.52 -31.47
C TRP A 604 0.67 31.21 -32.94
N HIS A 605 0.96 32.22 -33.75
CA HIS A 605 1.37 32.06 -35.14
C HIS A 605 2.68 31.26 -35.26
N GLN A 606 3.69 31.61 -34.46
CA GLN A 606 4.97 30.88 -34.43
C GLN A 606 4.79 29.43 -33.96
N ALA A 607 3.97 29.21 -32.92
CA ALA A 607 3.71 27.87 -32.39
C ALA A 607 2.99 26.98 -33.42
N LEU A 608 1.96 27.49 -34.11
CA LEU A 608 1.30 26.77 -35.19
C LEU A 608 2.25 26.49 -36.36
N SER A 609 3.05 27.48 -36.78
CA SER A 609 4.02 27.31 -37.86
C SER A 609 5.06 26.22 -37.54
N LYS A 610 5.53 26.17 -36.29
CA LYS A 610 6.40 25.10 -35.79
C LYS A 610 5.70 23.74 -35.83
N ALA A 611 4.47 23.64 -35.31
CA ALA A 611 3.71 22.39 -35.32
C ALA A 611 3.44 21.88 -36.74
N MET A 612 3.12 22.79 -37.68
CA MET A 612 2.96 22.46 -39.10
C MET A 612 4.27 21.92 -39.70
N SER A 613 5.40 22.57 -39.41
CA SER A 613 6.71 22.12 -39.92
C SER A 613 7.05 20.71 -39.45
N THR A 614 6.67 20.32 -38.23
CA THR A 614 6.91 18.98 -37.70
C THR A 614 6.00 17.92 -38.32
N LEU A 615 4.76 18.27 -38.71
CA LEU A 615 3.80 17.30 -39.26
C LEU A 615 3.95 17.08 -40.77
N PHE A 616 4.35 18.13 -41.52
CA PHE A 616 4.37 18.12 -42.98
C PHE A 616 5.78 18.02 -43.59
N GLN A 617 6.83 17.95 -42.76
CA GLN A 617 8.14 17.42 -43.15
C GLN A 617 8.10 15.90 -43.16
#